data_AF-A0A965UV67-F1
#
_entry.id   AF-A0A965UV67-F1
#
_cell.length_a   1.000
_cell.length_b   1.000
_cell.length_c   1.000
_cell.angle_alpha   90.00
_cell.angle_beta   90.00
_cell.angle_gamma   90.00
#
_symmetry.space_group_name_H-M   'P 1'
#
loop_
_entity.id
_entity.type
_entity.pdbx_description
1 polymer ?
#
loop_
_entity_poly.entity_id
_entity_poly.type
_entity_poly.pdbx_seq_one_letter_code
_entity_poly.pdbx_strand_id
1 'polypeptide(L)'
;MIDDCPILAKEKPDNTDKIKILEQHFRKMSLWFVGSNSPANLSSRSVALLLLDEVDKFSDGTGSKEAGALQLAEARVATYPNHLVVSTSTPTTADSIIWAEWQKGDMRFYFVPCPHCAMKQKLLWGQVKWDEKAKLQEGVYDFSIVKSSAYYECEGCRGKITDGQKTKMLREGEWMPTNPKGEPGRRSYHLSGLYAPWATFGSLAVKFLQDKHGGILGLQDFVNRVLAEPWLEHDQEKIEIKPGAYRMGEVRMGEKLIMACDIQEAGGFHAWCIVRAWDAEGKSRLVWAGRLETWGDIKAKQDEFGVEDKCVFIDSGDQTRDVYLNCCVNGWIALVGSDKTSFSEISGDQRVQRPYSRLANGDPFSGKTTGSKIGWKWKLCPVWRWSNPVFKDILATLLKTDGFIAEDTPDVWKVHIDAEVKVEVKNP
;
A
#
# COMPACT_ATOMS: atom_id res chain seq x y z
N MET A 1 -20.51 0.20 32.05
CA MET A 1 -20.95 1.58 31.73
C MET A 1 -22.38 1.86 32.18
N ILE A 2 -23.40 1.13 31.70
CA ILE A 2 -24.80 1.36 32.11
C ILE A 2 -25.00 1.07 33.60
N ASP A 3 -24.47 -0.05 34.09
CA ASP A 3 -24.57 -0.44 35.51
C ASP A 3 -23.76 0.47 36.44
N ASP A 4 -22.68 1.06 35.93
CA ASP A 4 -21.80 1.96 36.70
C ASP A 4 -22.42 3.36 36.88
N CYS A 5 -23.51 3.66 36.16
CA CYS A 5 -24.25 4.90 36.27
C CYS A 5 -25.61 4.65 36.94
N PRO A 6 -25.80 5.06 38.22
CA PRO A 6 -27.04 4.79 38.96
C PRO A 6 -28.32 5.29 38.27
N ILE A 7 -28.22 6.33 37.44
CA ILE A 7 -29.35 6.87 36.69
C ILE A 7 -29.69 5.96 35.51
N LEU A 8 -28.70 5.51 34.75
CA LEU A 8 -28.92 4.62 33.59
C LEU A 8 -29.32 3.21 34.03
N ALA A 9 -28.77 2.72 35.14
CA ALA A 9 -29.15 1.42 35.71
C ALA A 9 -30.65 1.33 36.02
N LYS A 10 -31.28 2.44 36.46
CA LYS A 10 -32.74 2.50 36.73
C LYS A 10 -33.61 2.37 35.48
N GLU A 11 -33.05 2.63 34.30
CA GLU A 11 -33.79 2.48 33.03
C GLU A 11 -33.78 1.02 32.54
N LYS A 12 -33.02 0.12 33.18
CA LYS A 12 -33.13 -1.31 32.90
C LYS A 12 -34.50 -1.86 33.34
N PRO A 13 -35.09 -2.78 32.57
CA PRO A 13 -36.31 -3.46 32.97
C PRO A 13 -36.01 -4.49 34.06
N ASP A 14 -37.00 -4.75 34.91
CA ASP A 14 -36.88 -5.77 35.96
C ASP A 14 -36.79 -7.19 35.35
N ASN A 15 -37.42 -7.38 34.18
CA ASN A 15 -37.27 -8.61 33.38
C ASN A 15 -35.98 -8.56 32.55
N THR A 16 -35.01 -9.40 32.92
CA THR A 16 -33.69 -9.50 32.27
C THR A 16 -33.74 -10.05 30.84
N ASP A 17 -34.79 -10.79 30.46
CA ASP A 17 -34.92 -11.37 29.10
C ASP A 17 -35.10 -10.29 28.00
N LYS A 18 -35.41 -9.05 28.43
CA LYS A 18 -35.51 -7.88 27.56
C LYS A 18 -34.14 -7.28 27.19
N ILE A 19 -33.05 -7.73 27.81
CA ILE A 19 -31.69 -7.29 27.53
C ILE A 19 -30.94 -8.45 26.85
N LYS A 20 -30.98 -8.49 25.52
CA LYS A 20 -30.24 -9.45 24.70
C LYS A 20 -29.01 -8.78 24.08
N ILE A 21 -28.12 -9.59 23.50
CA ILE A 21 -26.87 -9.09 22.91
C ILE A 21 -27.13 -8.06 21.80
N LEU A 22 -28.06 -8.36 20.88
CA LEU A 22 -28.34 -7.52 19.71
C LEU A 22 -29.59 -6.64 19.84
N GLU A 23 -30.37 -6.82 20.91
CA GLU A 23 -31.62 -6.10 21.15
C GLU A 23 -31.80 -5.89 22.65
N GLN A 24 -31.73 -4.63 23.07
CA GLN A 24 -31.83 -4.23 24.47
C GLN A 24 -32.99 -3.26 24.63
N HIS A 25 -34.02 -3.68 25.36
CA HIS A 25 -35.15 -2.80 25.67
C HIS A 25 -34.96 -2.19 27.07
N PHE A 26 -34.79 -0.87 27.09
CA PHE A 26 -34.85 -0.05 28.28
C PHE A 26 -36.28 0.45 28.49
N ARG A 27 -36.58 0.99 29.67
CA ARG A 27 -37.93 1.47 30.02
C ARG A 27 -38.45 2.55 29.05
N LYS A 28 -37.56 3.38 28.49
CA LYS A 28 -37.91 4.52 27.62
C LYS A 28 -37.41 4.41 26.18
N MET A 29 -36.59 3.42 25.87
CA MET A 29 -36.00 3.27 24.54
C MET A 29 -35.63 1.82 24.25
N SER A 30 -35.45 1.50 22.98
CA SER A 30 -34.87 0.23 22.56
C SER A 30 -33.59 0.52 21.79
N LEU A 31 -32.57 -0.31 22.00
CA LEU A 31 -31.30 -0.26 21.32
C LEU A 31 -31.13 -1.55 20.52
N TRP A 32 -30.80 -1.41 19.24
CA TRP A 32 -30.59 -2.52 18.33
C TRP A 32 -29.19 -2.46 17.75
N PHE A 33 -28.52 -3.60 17.70
CA PHE A 33 -27.22 -3.77 17.06
C PHE A 33 -27.41 -4.63 15.81
N VAL A 34 -27.02 -4.07 14.66
CA VAL A 34 -27.21 -4.71 13.36
C VAL A 34 -25.89 -4.70 12.61
N GLY A 35 -25.49 -5.85 12.07
CA GLY A 35 -24.33 -5.94 11.19
C GLY A 35 -24.62 -5.39 9.81
N SER A 36 -23.68 -4.63 9.25
CA SER A 36 -23.80 -4.01 7.91
C SER A 36 -23.93 -5.03 6.77
N ASN A 37 -23.48 -6.26 6.97
CA ASN A 37 -23.56 -7.36 6.00
C ASN A 37 -24.93 -8.05 5.94
N SER A 38 -25.93 -7.54 6.65
CA SER A 38 -27.29 -8.11 6.69
C SER A 38 -28.34 -7.12 6.18
N PRO A 39 -28.51 -6.99 4.85
CA PRO A 39 -29.44 -6.03 4.25
C PRO A 39 -30.90 -6.19 4.74
N ALA A 40 -31.34 -7.43 4.94
CA ALA A 40 -32.66 -7.74 5.51
C ALA A 40 -32.86 -7.17 6.93
N ASN A 41 -31.82 -7.18 7.76
CA ASN A 41 -31.90 -6.62 9.11
C ASN A 41 -31.83 -5.08 9.09
N LEU A 42 -31.00 -4.50 8.22
CA LEU A 42 -30.89 -3.05 8.05
C LEU A 42 -32.19 -2.41 7.57
N SER A 43 -32.97 -3.11 6.75
CA SER A 43 -34.24 -2.62 6.19
C SER A 43 -35.46 -2.83 7.09
N SER A 44 -35.31 -3.42 8.27
CA SER A 44 -36.46 -3.94 9.04
C SER A 44 -37.18 -2.94 9.96
N ARG A 45 -36.47 -1.95 10.52
CA ARG A 45 -36.98 -1.15 11.66
C ARG A 45 -36.82 0.35 11.44
N SER A 46 -37.82 1.14 11.81
CA SER A 46 -37.70 2.60 11.83
C SER A 46 -37.02 3.07 13.13
N VAL A 47 -36.07 4.01 13.05
CA VAL A 47 -35.31 4.52 14.21
C VAL A 47 -35.19 6.05 14.16
N ALA A 48 -35.15 6.70 15.33
CA ALA A 48 -34.95 8.16 15.41
C ALA A 48 -33.47 8.55 15.61
N LEU A 49 -32.65 7.66 16.16
CA LEU A 49 -31.20 7.82 16.32
C LEU A 49 -30.53 6.67 15.59
N LEU A 50 -29.73 6.99 14.57
CA LEU A 50 -28.97 6.04 13.79
C LEU A 50 -27.48 6.30 13.98
N LEU A 51 -26.75 5.29 14.48
CA LEU A 51 -25.31 5.34 14.68
C LEU A 51 -24.67 4.31 13.75
N LEU A 52 -23.77 4.77 12.89
CA LEU A 52 -23.12 3.97 11.86
C LEU A 52 -21.61 4.06 12.08
N ASP A 53 -21.01 2.97 12.53
CA ASP A 53 -19.58 2.91 12.81
C ASP A 53 -18.82 2.13 11.74
N GLU A 54 -17.61 2.60 11.41
CA GLU A 54 -16.74 2.06 10.37
C GLU A 54 -17.42 1.96 8.99
N VAL A 55 -18.13 3.02 8.59
CA VAL A 55 -18.95 3.02 7.35
C VAL A 55 -18.17 2.74 6.06
N ASP A 56 -16.85 2.98 6.02
CA ASP A 56 -16.04 2.62 4.83
C ASP A 56 -15.88 1.11 4.63
N LYS A 57 -16.15 0.31 5.66
CA LYS A 57 -16.15 -1.15 5.56
C LYS A 57 -17.50 -1.71 5.12
N PHE A 58 -18.50 -0.85 4.91
CA PHE A 58 -19.82 -1.28 4.51
C PHE A 58 -19.81 -1.70 3.05
N SER A 59 -20.66 -2.67 2.70
CA SER A 59 -20.89 -2.96 1.29
C SER A 59 -21.53 -1.74 0.62
N ASP A 60 -20.89 -1.28 -0.45
CA ASP A 60 -21.36 -0.24 -1.37
C ASP A 60 -22.51 -0.73 -2.27
N GLY A 61 -22.87 -2.02 -2.18
CA GLY A 61 -23.89 -2.67 -3.00
C GLY A 61 -23.36 -3.21 -4.33
N THR A 62 -22.07 -3.05 -4.63
CA THR A 62 -21.45 -3.55 -5.86
C THR A 62 -21.57 -5.07 -5.95
N GLY A 63 -22.21 -5.56 -7.02
CA GLY A 63 -22.48 -6.99 -7.21
C GLY A 63 -23.73 -7.53 -6.49
N SER A 64 -24.50 -6.67 -5.80
CA SER A 64 -25.76 -7.04 -5.16
C SER A 64 -26.98 -6.47 -5.91
N LYS A 65 -28.18 -7.04 -5.67
CA LYS A 65 -29.46 -6.47 -6.18
C LYS A 65 -30.04 -5.38 -5.26
N GLU A 66 -29.40 -5.11 -4.14
CA GLU A 66 -29.86 -4.13 -3.14
C GLU A 66 -28.99 -2.87 -3.16
N ALA A 67 -29.50 -1.79 -2.57
CA ALA A 67 -28.72 -0.57 -2.37
C ALA A 67 -27.57 -0.80 -1.36
N GLY A 68 -26.58 0.09 -1.36
CA GLY A 68 -25.51 0.06 -0.37
C GLY A 68 -26.04 0.12 1.07
N ALA A 69 -25.29 -0.48 2.00
CA ALA A 69 -25.75 -0.65 3.38
C ALA A 69 -26.00 0.69 4.10
N LEU A 70 -25.24 1.74 3.75
CA LEU A 70 -25.48 3.10 4.24
C LEU A 70 -26.87 3.60 3.84
N GLN A 71 -27.23 3.52 2.56
CA GLN A 71 -28.51 4.01 2.05
C GLN A 71 -29.69 3.22 2.63
N LEU A 72 -29.53 1.90 2.80
CA LEU A 72 -30.54 1.06 3.44
C LEU A 72 -30.79 1.48 4.91
N ALA A 73 -29.72 1.81 5.64
CA ALA A 73 -29.79 2.27 7.01
C ALA A 73 -30.41 3.67 7.11
N GLU A 74 -30.00 4.62 6.27
CA GLU A 74 -30.56 5.98 6.24
C GLU A 74 -32.07 5.98 5.92
N ALA A 75 -32.55 5.04 5.09
CA ALA A 75 -33.99 4.92 4.85
C ALA A 75 -34.81 4.60 6.12
N ARG A 76 -34.18 4.18 7.22
CA ARG A 76 -34.87 3.85 8.49
C ARG A 76 -35.25 5.06 9.32
N VAL A 77 -34.67 6.22 9.06
CA VAL A 77 -35.00 7.45 9.81
C VAL A 77 -36.15 8.25 9.18
N ALA A 78 -36.64 7.84 8.01
CA ALA A 78 -37.61 8.57 7.20
C ALA A 78 -38.94 8.91 7.93
N THR A 79 -39.37 8.07 8.87
CA THR A 79 -40.62 8.28 9.64
C THR A 79 -40.47 9.23 10.82
N TYR A 80 -39.24 9.63 11.17
CA TYR A 80 -38.93 10.51 12.30
C TYR A 80 -38.44 11.87 11.81
N PRO A 81 -39.24 12.95 11.90
CA PRO A 81 -38.84 14.27 11.40
C PRO A 81 -37.61 14.87 12.11
N ASN A 82 -37.41 14.57 13.40
CA ASN A 82 -36.31 15.08 14.23
C ASN A 82 -35.26 14.00 14.49
N HIS A 83 -34.94 13.19 13.48
CA HIS A 83 -33.95 12.14 13.62
C HIS A 83 -32.51 12.69 13.65
N LEU A 84 -31.58 11.88 14.16
CA LEU A 84 -30.15 12.15 14.09
C LEU A 84 -29.44 10.94 13.49
N VAL A 85 -28.67 11.18 12.43
CA VAL A 85 -27.73 10.21 11.86
C VAL A 85 -26.31 10.63 12.24
N VAL A 86 -25.54 9.69 12.77
CA VAL A 86 -24.11 9.86 13.07
C VAL A 86 -23.35 8.76 12.35
N SER A 87 -22.42 9.15 11.49
CA SER A 87 -21.55 8.23 10.75
C SER A 87 -20.09 8.47 11.14
N THR A 88 -19.35 7.40 11.44
CA THR A 88 -17.93 7.43 11.80
C THR A 88 -17.15 6.41 10.99
N SER A 89 -15.94 6.76 10.55
CA SER A 89 -14.97 5.85 9.94
C SER A 89 -13.63 6.56 9.73
N THR A 90 -12.58 5.80 9.46
CA THR A 90 -11.36 6.31 8.80
C THR A 90 -11.52 6.19 7.29
N PRO A 91 -11.20 7.24 6.50
CA PRO A 91 -11.27 7.17 5.04
C PRO A 91 -10.23 6.20 4.47
N THR A 92 -10.59 5.41 3.46
CA THR A 92 -9.66 4.51 2.76
C THR A 92 -9.05 5.19 1.52
N THR A 93 -9.88 5.53 0.54
CA THR A 93 -9.51 6.19 -0.72
C THR A 93 -10.28 7.50 -0.91
N ALA A 94 -9.95 8.27 -1.96
CA ALA A 94 -10.63 9.53 -2.26
C ALA A 94 -12.14 9.37 -2.50
N ASP A 95 -12.57 8.20 -2.95
CA ASP A 95 -13.97 7.88 -3.25
C ASP A 95 -14.67 7.12 -2.12
N SER A 96 -14.03 7.03 -0.95
CA SER A 96 -14.59 6.27 0.17
C SER A 96 -15.86 6.92 0.74
N ILE A 97 -16.72 6.08 1.33
CA ILE A 97 -18.06 6.46 1.78
C ILE A 97 -18.00 7.63 2.77
N ILE A 98 -17.22 7.51 3.85
CA ILE A 98 -17.11 8.55 4.89
C ILE A 98 -16.50 9.83 4.34
N TRP A 99 -15.57 9.74 3.38
CA TRP A 99 -14.94 10.91 2.80
C TRP A 99 -15.93 11.68 1.92
N ALA A 100 -16.73 10.97 1.13
CA ALA A 100 -17.83 11.56 0.36
C ALA A 100 -18.89 12.18 1.28
N GLU A 101 -19.30 11.49 2.35
CA GLU A 101 -20.26 12.02 3.34
C GLU A 101 -19.72 13.25 4.08
N TRP A 102 -18.41 13.28 4.36
CA TRP A 102 -17.75 14.43 4.98
C TRP A 102 -17.75 15.65 4.04
N GLN A 103 -17.48 15.46 2.75
CA GLN A 103 -17.51 16.53 1.74
C GLN A 103 -18.91 17.13 1.51
N LYS A 104 -19.97 16.32 1.68
CA LYS A 104 -21.36 16.81 1.62
C LYS A 104 -21.69 17.78 2.75
N GLY A 105 -21.01 17.68 3.90
CA GLY A 105 -21.21 18.56 5.06
C GLY A 105 -20.40 19.87 5.01
N ASP A 106 -20.38 20.58 6.14
CA ASP A 106 -19.67 21.86 6.29
C ASP A 106 -18.14 21.74 6.51
N MET A 107 -17.59 20.51 6.47
CA MET A 107 -16.17 20.17 6.51
C MET A 107 -15.41 20.89 7.64
N ARG A 108 -15.72 20.55 8.89
CA ARG A 108 -15.07 21.18 10.05
C ARG A 108 -13.71 20.57 10.32
N PHE A 109 -12.75 21.45 10.57
CA PHE A 109 -11.47 21.11 11.17
C PHE A 109 -11.35 21.75 12.55
N TYR A 110 -10.53 21.14 13.41
CA TYR A 110 -10.23 21.68 14.73
C TYR A 110 -9.01 22.60 14.64
N PHE A 111 -9.23 23.90 14.74
CA PHE A 111 -8.18 24.90 14.69
C PHE A 111 -7.68 25.19 16.10
N VAL A 112 -6.37 25.14 16.29
CA VAL A 112 -5.73 25.33 17.59
C VAL A 112 -4.80 26.54 17.58
N PRO A 113 -4.79 27.38 18.63
CA PRO A 113 -3.94 28.57 18.67
C PRO A 113 -2.48 28.21 18.93
N CYS A 114 -1.58 28.78 18.14
CA CYS A 114 -0.15 28.66 18.41
C CYS A 114 0.18 29.27 19.80
N PRO A 115 0.91 28.57 20.68
CA PRO A 115 1.29 29.09 21.99
C PRO A 115 2.27 30.28 21.93
N HIS A 116 2.86 30.54 20.75
CA HIS A 116 3.86 31.59 20.56
C HIS A 116 3.28 32.84 19.88
N CYS A 117 2.43 32.68 18.86
CA CYS A 117 1.87 33.80 18.08
C CYS A 117 0.34 33.89 18.07
N ALA A 118 -0.36 33.01 18.77
CA ALA A 118 -1.82 32.92 18.85
C ALA A 118 -2.57 32.67 17.51
N MET A 119 -1.87 32.55 16.38
CA MET A 119 -2.49 32.17 15.11
C MET A 119 -3.15 30.81 15.22
N LYS A 120 -4.44 30.73 14.89
CA LYS A 120 -5.21 29.49 14.83
C LYS A 120 -4.88 28.73 13.55
N GLN A 121 -4.54 27.44 13.69
CA GLN A 121 -4.16 26.59 12.56
C GLN A 121 -4.70 25.16 12.71
N LYS A 122 -4.89 24.48 11.58
CA LYS A 122 -5.06 23.02 11.55
C LYS A 122 -3.66 22.40 11.71
N LEU A 123 -3.55 21.30 12.46
CA LEU A 123 -2.30 20.56 12.54
C LEU A 123 -2.09 19.74 11.25
N LEU A 124 -0.99 19.99 10.56
CA LEU A 124 -0.59 19.29 9.34
C LEU A 124 0.61 18.38 9.62
N TRP A 125 0.62 17.18 9.04
CA TRP A 125 1.72 16.23 9.20
C TRP A 125 3.06 16.83 8.76
N GLY A 126 3.06 17.59 7.65
CA GLY A 126 4.26 18.24 7.11
C GLY A 126 4.95 19.20 8.07
N GLN A 127 4.27 19.66 9.11
CA GLN A 127 4.83 20.53 10.15
C GLN A 127 5.38 19.77 11.37
N VAL A 128 5.23 18.44 11.43
CA VAL A 128 5.96 17.62 12.41
C VAL A 128 7.40 17.44 11.93
N LYS A 129 8.34 17.98 12.69
CA LYS A 129 9.78 17.97 12.39
C LYS A 129 10.55 17.33 13.53
N TRP A 130 11.74 16.83 13.25
CA TRP A 130 12.70 16.31 14.24
C TRP A 130 14.12 16.72 13.84
N ASP A 131 15.09 16.51 14.73
CA ASP A 131 16.49 16.88 14.48
C ASP A 131 17.08 16.06 13.32
N GLU A 132 17.79 16.71 12.41
CA GLU A 132 18.48 16.07 11.28
C GLU A 132 19.55 15.07 11.75
N LYS A 133 20.12 15.29 12.94
CA LYS A 133 21.07 14.36 13.58
C LYS A 133 20.48 12.97 13.83
N ALA A 134 19.15 12.84 13.83
CA ALA A 134 18.50 11.54 13.94
C ALA A 134 18.73 10.66 12.70
N LYS A 135 19.07 11.24 11.54
CA LYS A 135 19.35 10.49 10.32
C LYS A 135 20.78 9.97 10.34
N LEU A 136 20.93 8.65 10.51
CA LEU A 136 22.24 8.00 10.54
C LEU A 136 22.75 7.74 9.11
N GLN A 137 21.87 7.25 8.25
CA GLN A 137 22.11 6.99 6.83
C GLN A 137 20.81 7.21 6.05
N GLU A 138 20.85 7.11 4.72
CA GLU A 138 19.64 7.19 3.91
C GLU A 138 18.65 6.07 4.28
N GLY A 139 17.43 6.45 4.66
CA GLY A 139 16.40 5.51 5.14
C GLY A 139 16.61 4.94 6.54
N VAL A 140 17.70 5.28 7.24
CA VAL A 140 18.01 4.75 8.59
C VAL A 140 18.05 5.88 9.61
N TYR A 141 17.20 5.77 10.63
CA TYR A 141 17.03 6.77 11.68
C TYR A 141 17.26 6.20 13.07
N ASP A 142 17.86 6.99 13.96
CA ASP A 142 17.86 6.75 15.39
C ASP A 142 16.51 7.18 15.99
N PHE A 143 15.65 6.20 16.29
CA PHE A 143 14.31 6.45 16.82
C PHE A 143 14.31 7.11 18.21
N SER A 144 15.39 6.99 18.99
CA SER A 144 15.51 7.69 20.27
C SER A 144 15.64 9.20 20.05
N ILE A 145 16.48 9.60 19.08
CA ILE A 145 16.65 11.01 18.71
C ILE A 145 15.39 11.53 18.02
N VAL A 146 14.79 10.79 17.08
CA VAL A 146 13.51 11.19 16.46
C VAL A 146 12.46 11.45 17.52
N LYS A 147 12.27 10.51 18.45
CA LYS A 147 11.22 10.60 19.46
C LYS A 147 11.43 11.77 20.43
N SER A 148 12.67 12.00 20.87
CA SER A 148 13.00 13.04 21.85
C SER A 148 13.09 14.44 21.25
N SER A 149 13.45 14.56 19.96
CA SER A 149 13.63 15.85 19.29
C SER A 149 12.43 16.31 18.48
N ALA A 150 11.40 15.49 18.30
CA ALA A 150 10.25 15.85 17.50
C ALA A 150 9.45 17.01 18.10
N TYR A 151 9.01 17.92 17.23
CA TYR A 151 8.17 19.07 17.56
C TYR A 151 7.24 19.37 16.39
N TYR A 152 6.21 20.16 16.66
CA TYR A 152 5.40 20.75 15.60
C TYR A 152 5.87 22.17 15.32
N GLU A 153 6.18 22.49 14.07
CA GLU A 153 6.56 23.83 13.65
C GLU A 153 5.31 24.66 13.30
N CYS A 154 5.10 25.81 13.95
CA CYS A 154 3.98 26.69 13.63
C CYS A 154 4.04 27.21 12.18
N GLU A 155 2.93 27.15 11.44
CA GLU A 155 2.86 27.63 10.05
C GLU A 155 3.09 29.15 9.92
N GLY A 156 2.76 29.92 10.95
CA GLY A 156 2.86 31.39 10.94
C GLY A 156 4.21 31.91 11.41
N CYS A 157 4.59 31.59 12.65
CA CYS A 157 5.82 32.12 13.26
C CYS A 157 7.03 31.19 13.21
N ARG A 158 6.88 29.95 12.67
CA ARG A 158 7.93 28.91 12.66
C ARG A 158 8.45 28.49 14.05
N GLY A 159 7.76 28.90 15.12
CA GLY A 159 8.09 28.52 16.49
C GLY A 159 7.87 27.02 16.72
N LYS A 160 8.77 26.41 17.50
CA LYS A 160 8.69 24.99 17.86
C LYS A 160 7.66 24.78 18.97
N ILE A 161 6.65 23.96 18.70
CA ILE A 161 5.59 23.60 19.64
C ILE A 161 5.89 22.19 20.17
N THR A 162 6.05 22.09 21.48
CA THR A 162 6.33 20.82 22.17
C THR A 162 5.05 20.11 22.59
N ASP A 163 5.14 18.81 22.92
CA ASP A 163 3.99 18.05 23.45
C ASP A 163 3.40 18.66 24.72
N GLY A 164 4.22 19.25 25.59
CA GLY A 164 3.74 19.95 26.78
C GLY A 164 2.88 21.17 26.46
N GLN A 165 3.22 21.91 25.39
CA GLN A 165 2.40 23.03 24.91
C GLN A 165 1.15 22.54 24.17
N LYS A 166 1.23 21.37 23.52
CA LYS A 166 0.13 20.76 22.77
C LYS A 166 -1.13 20.59 23.62
N THR A 167 -1.00 20.13 24.87
CA THR A 167 -2.17 19.94 25.75
C THR A 167 -2.94 21.23 26.00
N LYS A 168 -2.24 22.36 26.21
CA LYS A 168 -2.89 23.66 26.41
C LYS A 168 -3.54 24.14 25.10
N MET A 169 -2.78 24.07 24.01
CA MET A 169 -3.23 24.42 22.66
C MET A 169 -4.51 23.66 22.24
N LEU A 170 -4.62 22.37 22.58
CA LEU A 170 -5.80 21.56 22.30
C LEU A 170 -7.04 21.96 23.09
N ARG A 171 -6.90 22.51 24.30
CA ARG A 171 -8.05 22.96 25.11
C ARG A 171 -8.64 24.28 24.60
N GLU A 172 -7.82 25.07 23.94
CA GLU A 172 -8.17 26.40 23.41
C GLU A 172 -8.57 26.35 21.92
N GLY A 173 -8.63 25.14 21.34
CA GLY A 173 -9.02 24.96 19.95
C GLY A 173 -10.53 25.07 19.72
N GLU A 174 -10.89 25.30 18.47
CA GLU A 174 -12.28 25.43 18.05
C GLU A 174 -12.56 24.72 16.72
N TRP A 175 -13.77 24.19 16.58
CA TRP A 175 -14.24 23.61 15.33
C TRP A 175 -14.72 24.70 14.39
N MET A 176 -14.05 24.86 13.25
CA MET A 176 -14.41 25.86 12.24
C MET A 176 -14.86 25.16 10.95
N PRO A 177 -16.02 25.53 10.37
CA PRO A 177 -16.44 25.01 9.08
C PRO A 177 -15.56 25.59 7.96
N THR A 178 -15.12 24.76 7.03
CA THR A 178 -14.31 25.21 5.88
C THR A 178 -15.02 25.03 4.54
N ASN A 179 -16.20 24.42 4.51
CA ASN A 179 -17.03 24.32 3.31
C ASN A 179 -18.32 25.15 3.45
N PRO A 180 -18.36 26.38 2.90
CA PRO A 180 -19.56 27.20 2.94
C PRO A 180 -20.71 26.66 2.05
N LYS A 181 -20.42 25.70 1.15
CA LYS A 181 -21.40 25.08 0.25
C LYS A 181 -21.95 23.75 0.78
N GLY A 182 -21.62 23.37 2.01
CA GLY A 182 -22.12 22.15 2.64
C GLY A 182 -23.64 22.13 2.73
N GLU A 183 -24.22 20.93 2.69
CA GLU A 183 -25.66 20.72 2.80
C GLU A 183 -26.20 21.30 4.12
N PRO A 184 -27.28 22.12 4.10
CA PRO A 184 -27.88 22.65 5.31
C PRO A 184 -28.30 21.55 6.29
N GLY A 185 -27.90 21.68 7.55
CA GLY A 185 -28.21 20.69 8.60
C GLY A 185 -27.21 19.53 8.71
N ARG A 186 -26.29 19.38 7.76
CA ARG A 186 -25.24 18.35 7.78
C ARG A 186 -23.91 18.91 8.28
N ARG A 187 -23.52 18.51 9.49
CA ARG A 187 -22.20 18.85 10.07
C ARG A 187 -21.24 17.70 9.90
N SER A 188 -20.05 17.98 9.38
CA SER A 188 -19.01 16.96 9.17
C SER A 188 -17.71 17.38 9.84
N TYR A 189 -16.97 16.41 10.39
CA TYR A 189 -15.79 16.67 11.23
C TYR A 189 -14.64 15.78 10.79
N HIS A 190 -13.44 16.36 10.72
CA HIS A 190 -12.21 15.62 10.48
C HIS A 190 -11.23 15.86 11.64
N LEU A 191 -10.69 14.77 12.20
CA LEU A 191 -9.72 14.83 13.28
C LEU A 191 -8.60 13.81 13.06
N SER A 192 -7.37 14.32 12.91
CA SER A 192 -6.18 13.46 12.82
C SER A 192 -5.67 13.05 14.20
N GLY A 193 -4.86 12.00 14.24
CA GLY A 193 -4.13 11.53 15.42
C GLY A 193 -3.16 12.56 16.00
N LEU A 194 -2.80 13.62 15.26
CA LEU A 194 -2.00 14.74 15.79
C LEU A 194 -2.68 15.42 16.99
N TYR A 195 -4.01 15.44 16.98
CA TYR A 195 -4.82 16.04 18.03
C TYR A 195 -5.00 15.14 19.26
N ALA A 196 -4.62 13.86 19.19
CA ALA A 196 -4.77 12.94 20.31
C ALA A 196 -3.91 13.42 21.51
N PRO A 197 -4.50 13.72 22.68
CA PRO A 197 -3.76 14.25 23.82
C PRO A 197 -2.66 13.33 24.35
N TRP A 198 -2.80 12.01 24.13
CA TRP A 198 -1.86 10.97 24.57
C TRP A 198 -0.80 10.62 23.53
N ALA A 199 -0.94 11.03 22.26
CA ALA A 199 0.04 10.75 21.21
C ALA A 199 1.05 11.88 21.12
N THR A 200 2.33 11.59 21.38
CA THR A 200 3.39 12.61 21.23
C THR A 200 3.76 12.81 19.75
N PHE A 201 4.24 14.00 19.38
CA PHE A 201 4.80 14.22 18.04
C PHE A 201 5.92 13.21 17.73
N GLY A 202 6.77 12.91 18.72
CA GLY A 202 7.82 11.90 18.61
C GLY A 202 7.32 10.49 18.35
N SER A 203 6.26 10.05 19.05
CA SER A 203 5.67 8.73 18.80
C SER A 203 5.08 8.61 17.40
N LEU A 204 4.46 9.68 16.89
CA LEU A 204 3.90 9.70 15.54
C LEU A 204 5.01 9.72 14.48
N ALA A 205 6.09 10.46 14.71
CA ALA A 205 7.26 10.49 13.83
C ALA A 205 7.94 9.12 13.72
N VAL A 206 8.10 8.42 14.84
CA VAL A 206 8.62 7.05 14.83
C VAL A 206 7.68 6.11 14.06
N LYS A 207 6.37 6.17 14.32
CA LYS A 207 5.38 5.35 13.58
C LYS A 207 5.46 5.62 12.08
N PHE A 208 5.47 6.89 11.66
CA PHE A 208 5.61 7.26 10.25
C PHE A 208 6.86 6.65 9.60
N LEU A 209 8.02 6.73 10.25
CA LEU A 209 9.26 6.17 9.72
C LEU A 209 9.23 4.65 9.62
N GLN A 210 8.60 3.98 10.59
CA GLN A 210 8.40 2.52 10.56
C GLN A 210 7.45 2.11 9.43
N ASP A 211 6.32 2.81 9.30
CA ASP A 211 5.31 2.59 8.27
C ASP A 211 5.89 2.86 6.87
N LYS A 212 6.71 3.91 6.74
CA LYS A 212 7.46 4.22 5.51
C LYS A 212 8.43 3.11 5.11
N HIS A 213 9.07 2.46 6.08
CA HIS A 213 9.93 1.30 5.82
C HIS A 213 9.11 0.07 5.38
N GLY A 214 7.84 -0.03 5.79
CA GLY A 214 6.89 -1.04 5.35
C GLY A 214 6.38 -0.86 3.91
N GLY A 215 6.90 0.13 3.18
CA GLY A 215 6.53 0.41 1.79
C GLY A 215 5.18 1.13 1.66
N ILE A 216 4.58 1.03 0.48
CA ILE A 216 3.38 1.80 0.13
C ILE A 216 2.16 1.48 1.01
N LEU A 217 1.98 0.21 1.37
CA LEU A 217 0.89 -0.22 2.23
C LEU A 217 1.03 0.31 3.67
N GLY A 218 2.26 0.39 4.17
CA GLY A 218 2.54 0.99 5.47
C GLY A 218 2.23 2.50 5.48
N LEU A 219 2.69 3.22 4.45
CA LEU A 219 2.35 4.64 4.28
C LEU A 219 0.83 4.86 4.17
N GLN A 220 0.13 3.98 3.46
CA GLN A 220 -1.32 4.02 3.37
C GLN A 220 -1.99 3.85 4.73
N ASP A 221 -1.55 2.88 5.55
CA ASP A 221 -2.05 2.71 6.92
C ASP A 221 -1.83 3.98 7.75
N PHE A 222 -0.66 4.61 7.63
CA PHE A 222 -0.38 5.86 8.33
C PHE A 222 -1.33 6.99 7.92
N VAL A 223 -1.49 7.21 6.61
CA VAL A 223 -2.38 8.26 6.08
C VAL A 223 -3.83 8.03 6.51
N ASN A 224 -4.34 6.82 6.31
CA ASN A 224 -5.74 6.52 6.61
C ASN A 224 -6.03 6.50 8.12
N ARG A 225 -5.19 5.82 8.92
CA ARG A 225 -5.48 5.61 10.36
C ARG A 225 -4.95 6.70 11.27
N VAL A 226 -3.80 7.29 10.95
CA VAL A 226 -3.20 8.34 11.78
C VAL A 226 -3.64 9.70 11.29
N LEU A 227 -3.57 9.98 9.98
CA LEU A 227 -3.95 11.30 9.49
C LEU A 227 -5.45 11.47 9.31
N ALA A 228 -6.20 10.36 9.25
CA ALA A 228 -7.63 10.33 8.91
C ALA A 228 -7.91 10.95 7.54
N GLU A 229 -6.95 10.83 6.62
CA GLU A 229 -7.00 11.37 5.27
C GLU A 229 -7.11 10.22 4.26
N PRO A 230 -7.81 10.41 3.12
CA PRO A 230 -7.92 9.39 2.10
C PRO A 230 -6.56 9.13 1.44
N TRP A 231 -6.32 7.89 1.05
CA TRP A 231 -5.21 7.58 0.18
C TRP A 231 -5.54 8.07 -1.23
N LEU A 232 -4.71 8.96 -1.75
CA LEU A 232 -4.83 9.42 -3.14
C LEU A 232 -4.03 8.45 -4.01
N GLU A 233 -4.69 7.84 -4.99
CA GLU A 233 -3.98 7.06 -5.99
C GLU A 233 -2.96 7.96 -6.70
N HIS A 234 -1.74 7.47 -6.73
CA HIS A 234 -0.62 8.19 -7.31
C HIS A 234 -0.72 8.14 -8.83
N ASP A 235 -0.48 9.28 -9.50
CA ASP A 235 -0.45 9.30 -10.95
C ASP A 235 0.66 8.37 -11.41
N GLN A 236 0.27 7.43 -12.27
CA GLN A 236 1.20 6.60 -13.01
C GLN A 236 1.90 7.50 -14.03
N GLU A 237 3.17 7.86 -13.78
CA GLU A 237 3.97 8.51 -14.82
C GLU A 237 4.21 7.48 -15.93
N LYS A 238 3.35 7.47 -16.95
CA LYS A 238 3.54 6.64 -18.14
C LYS A 238 4.83 7.09 -18.81
N ILE A 239 5.85 6.24 -18.76
CA ILE A 239 7.09 6.49 -19.49
C ILE A 239 6.77 6.34 -20.97
N GLU A 240 6.88 7.42 -21.73
CA GLU A 240 6.72 7.35 -23.18
C GLU A 240 7.84 6.48 -23.77
N ILE A 241 7.46 5.28 -24.22
CA ILE A 241 8.37 4.32 -24.83
C ILE A 241 8.75 4.83 -26.23
N LYS A 242 10.03 5.15 -26.43
CA LYS A 242 10.55 5.50 -27.75
C LYS A 242 10.96 4.23 -28.52
N PRO A 243 10.43 3.98 -29.72
CA PRO A 243 10.90 2.88 -30.56
C PRO A 243 12.34 3.15 -31.01
N GLY A 244 13.19 2.13 -30.95
CA GLY A 244 14.55 2.16 -31.48
C GLY A 244 14.58 1.99 -32.99
N ALA A 245 15.68 2.37 -33.63
CA ALA A 245 15.88 2.29 -35.08
C ALA A 245 16.32 0.90 -35.57
N TYR A 246 15.78 -0.19 -35.00
CA TYR A 246 16.14 -1.55 -35.35
C TYR A 246 14.95 -2.51 -35.21
N ARG A 247 15.02 -3.67 -35.86
CA ARG A 247 13.98 -4.72 -35.81
C ARG A 247 14.38 -5.94 -34.97
N MET A 248 13.39 -6.64 -34.43
CA MET A 248 13.56 -7.89 -33.69
C MET A 248 14.18 -8.99 -34.58
N GLY A 249 14.75 -10.02 -33.95
CA GLY A 249 15.30 -11.19 -34.62
C GLY A 249 16.73 -11.06 -35.16
N GLU A 250 17.27 -9.85 -35.35
CA GLU A 250 18.68 -9.69 -35.69
C GLU A 250 19.56 -10.04 -34.47
N VAL A 251 20.57 -10.88 -34.63
CA VAL A 251 21.62 -11.15 -33.64
C VAL A 251 22.95 -10.68 -34.24
N ARG A 252 23.65 -9.76 -33.56
CA ARG A 252 24.91 -9.19 -34.07
C ARG A 252 26.10 -9.94 -33.49
N MET A 253 27.20 -10.01 -34.26
CA MET A 253 28.44 -10.61 -33.76
C MET A 253 28.97 -9.86 -32.54
N GLY A 254 29.33 -10.60 -31.49
CA GLY A 254 29.84 -10.05 -30.23
C GLY A 254 28.76 -9.77 -29.18
N GLU A 255 27.47 -9.88 -29.53
CA GLU A 255 26.38 -9.78 -28.55
C GLU A 255 26.20 -11.09 -27.79
N LYS A 256 25.94 -10.99 -26.48
CA LYS A 256 25.54 -12.13 -25.64
C LYS A 256 24.03 -12.12 -25.43
N LEU A 257 23.39 -13.26 -25.70
CA LEU A 257 21.95 -13.41 -25.54
C LEU A 257 21.59 -13.86 -24.12
N ILE A 258 20.56 -13.23 -23.57
CA ILE A 258 19.96 -13.55 -22.29
C ILE A 258 18.47 -13.75 -22.50
N MET A 259 17.92 -14.84 -21.99
CA MET A 259 16.49 -15.11 -21.98
C MET A 259 15.95 -14.93 -20.57
N ALA A 260 14.85 -14.20 -20.42
CA ALA A 260 14.14 -14.06 -19.15
C ALA A 260 12.67 -14.43 -19.36
N CYS A 261 12.10 -15.19 -18.42
CA CYS A 261 10.71 -15.61 -18.46
C CYS A 261 10.02 -15.34 -17.13
N ASP A 262 8.80 -14.83 -17.21
CA ASP A 262 7.89 -14.65 -16.09
C ASP A 262 6.76 -15.68 -16.20
N ILE A 263 6.57 -16.49 -15.15
CA ILE A 263 5.61 -17.59 -15.11
C ILE A 263 4.29 -17.11 -14.51
N GLN A 264 3.18 -17.46 -15.13
CA GLN A 264 1.84 -17.03 -14.71
C GLN A 264 0.85 -18.20 -14.68
N GLU A 265 -0.02 -18.24 -13.66
CA GLU A 265 -1.08 -19.26 -13.51
C GLU A 265 -2.46 -18.81 -14.05
N ALA A 266 -2.73 -17.51 -14.11
CA ALA A 266 -4.06 -16.99 -14.45
C ALA A 266 -4.48 -17.37 -15.88
N GLY A 267 -5.42 -18.32 -16.02
CA GLY A 267 -5.88 -18.85 -17.31
C GLY A 267 -5.15 -20.12 -17.77
N GLY A 268 -4.36 -20.76 -16.91
CA GLY A 268 -3.53 -21.93 -17.20
C GLY A 268 -2.04 -21.56 -17.26
N PHE A 269 -1.16 -22.57 -17.22
CA PHE A 269 0.29 -22.34 -17.31
C PHE A 269 0.61 -21.58 -18.59
N HIS A 270 1.26 -20.44 -18.45
CA HIS A 270 1.90 -19.73 -19.54
C HIS A 270 3.08 -18.92 -19.02
N ALA A 271 4.01 -18.63 -19.91
CA ALA A 271 5.20 -17.83 -19.61
C ALA A 271 5.31 -16.67 -20.59
N TRP A 272 5.52 -15.47 -20.06
CA TRP A 272 5.94 -14.32 -20.86
C TRP A 272 7.45 -14.30 -20.90
N CYS A 273 8.02 -14.51 -22.08
CA CYS A 273 9.45 -14.63 -22.24
C CYS A 273 9.99 -13.53 -23.17
N ILE A 274 11.21 -13.09 -22.89
CA ILE A 274 11.98 -12.17 -23.72
C ILE A 274 13.37 -12.73 -23.95
N VAL A 275 13.95 -12.44 -25.11
CA VAL A 275 15.37 -12.64 -25.41
C VAL A 275 15.97 -11.27 -25.70
N ARG A 276 17.07 -10.95 -25.03
CA ARG A 276 17.80 -9.70 -25.22
C ARG A 276 19.26 -9.95 -25.51
N ALA A 277 19.79 -9.18 -26.43
CA ALA A 277 21.21 -9.10 -26.74
C ALA A 277 21.88 -8.04 -25.86
N TRP A 278 23.10 -8.32 -25.40
CA TRP A 278 23.94 -7.41 -24.64
C TRP A 278 25.32 -7.32 -25.27
N ASP A 279 25.80 -6.11 -25.56
CA ASP A 279 27.16 -5.87 -26.04
C ASP A 279 28.18 -5.75 -24.88
N ALA A 280 29.46 -5.59 -25.22
CA ALA A 280 30.54 -5.49 -24.25
C ALA A 280 30.47 -4.18 -23.43
N GLU A 281 29.81 -3.16 -23.98
CA GLU A 281 29.57 -1.85 -23.37
C GLU A 281 28.35 -1.83 -22.44
N GLY A 282 27.59 -2.93 -22.38
CA GLY A 282 26.41 -3.07 -21.53
C GLY A 282 25.14 -2.47 -22.13
N LYS A 283 25.11 -2.17 -23.43
CA LYS A 283 23.87 -1.78 -24.12
C LYS A 283 23.06 -3.03 -24.40
N SER A 284 21.75 -2.93 -24.21
CA SER A 284 20.82 -4.03 -24.42
C SER A 284 19.84 -3.73 -25.55
N ARG A 285 19.51 -4.79 -26.28
CA ARG A 285 18.59 -4.76 -27.41
C ARG A 285 17.59 -5.89 -27.30
N LEU A 286 16.30 -5.61 -27.43
CA LEU A 286 15.25 -6.63 -27.47
C LEU A 286 15.33 -7.42 -28.79
N VAL A 287 15.54 -8.74 -28.72
CA VAL A 287 15.67 -9.63 -29.89
C VAL A 287 14.38 -10.41 -30.12
N TRP A 288 13.75 -10.87 -29.04
CA TRP A 288 12.49 -11.62 -29.11
C TRP A 288 11.63 -11.36 -27.87
N ALA A 289 10.32 -11.41 -28.02
CA ALA A 289 9.34 -11.31 -26.94
C ALA A 289 8.07 -12.08 -27.33
N GLY A 290 7.52 -12.87 -26.42
CA GLY A 290 6.29 -13.62 -26.69
C GLY A 290 5.78 -14.43 -25.53
N ARG A 291 4.56 -14.95 -25.70
CA ARG A 291 3.91 -15.89 -24.78
C ARG A 291 4.23 -17.32 -25.19
N LEU A 292 4.59 -18.15 -24.23
CA LEU A 292 4.86 -19.58 -24.39
C LEU A 292 3.92 -20.36 -23.46
N GLU A 293 3.41 -21.51 -23.89
CA GLU A 293 2.35 -22.23 -23.18
C GLU A 293 2.86 -23.45 -22.41
N THR A 294 4.14 -23.82 -22.57
CA THR A 294 4.73 -24.97 -21.88
C THR A 294 6.20 -24.76 -21.54
N TRP A 295 6.72 -25.50 -20.55
CA TRP A 295 8.16 -25.57 -20.25
C TRP A 295 8.99 -26.05 -21.45
N GLY A 296 8.42 -26.95 -22.26
CA GLY A 296 9.04 -27.42 -23.50
C GLY A 296 9.20 -26.30 -24.53
N ASP A 297 8.23 -25.40 -24.64
CA ASP A 297 8.30 -24.24 -25.53
C ASP A 297 9.40 -23.27 -25.10
N ILE A 298 9.60 -23.08 -23.78
CA ILE A 298 10.71 -22.27 -23.24
C ILE A 298 12.04 -22.87 -23.69
N LYS A 299 12.22 -24.19 -23.54
CA LYS A 299 13.46 -24.87 -23.95
C LYS A 299 13.67 -24.83 -25.47
N ALA A 300 12.62 -25.06 -26.25
CA ALA A 300 12.68 -24.96 -27.71
C ALA A 300 13.07 -23.55 -28.16
N LYS A 301 12.52 -22.51 -27.51
CA LYS A 301 12.85 -21.11 -27.81
C LYS A 301 14.27 -20.75 -27.38
N GLN A 302 14.74 -21.28 -26.25
CA GLN A 302 16.14 -21.15 -25.83
C GLN A 302 17.07 -21.72 -26.91
N ASP A 303 16.79 -22.94 -27.38
CA ASP A 303 17.63 -23.64 -28.35
C ASP A 303 17.60 -22.95 -29.73
N GLU A 304 16.44 -22.41 -30.14
CA GLU A 304 16.27 -21.62 -31.37
C GLU A 304 17.22 -20.41 -31.42
N PHE A 305 17.34 -19.68 -30.31
CA PHE A 305 18.22 -18.52 -30.21
C PHE A 305 19.65 -18.87 -29.76
N GLY A 306 19.93 -20.13 -29.44
CA GLY A 306 21.23 -20.56 -28.95
C GLY A 306 21.64 -19.92 -27.62
N VAL A 307 20.67 -19.62 -26.75
CA VAL A 307 20.94 -19.02 -25.43
C VAL A 307 21.56 -20.07 -24.51
N GLU A 308 22.73 -19.78 -23.93
CA GLU A 308 23.38 -20.67 -22.97
C GLU A 308 22.47 -20.95 -21.76
N ASP A 309 22.46 -22.17 -21.23
CA ASP A 309 21.60 -22.56 -20.09
C ASP A 309 21.69 -21.58 -18.91
N LYS A 310 22.90 -21.17 -18.53
CA LYS A 310 23.17 -20.20 -17.46
C LYS A 310 22.78 -18.76 -17.77
N CYS A 311 22.28 -18.49 -18.97
CA CYS A 311 21.77 -17.18 -19.42
C CYS A 311 20.25 -17.21 -19.62
N VAL A 312 19.58 -18.27 -19.17
CA VAL A 312 18.13 -18.34 -19.04
C VAL A 312 17.75 -18.10 -17.59
N PHE A 313 16.87 -17.12 -17.38
CA PHE A 313 16.40 -16.69 -16.09
C PHE A 313 14.88 -16.86 -16.00
N ILE A 314 14.39 -17.53 -14.96
CA ILE A 314 12.96 -17.75 -14.76
C ILE A 314 12.54 -17.07 -13.45
N ASP A 315 11.56 -16.18 -13.48
CA ASP A 315 10.99 -15.63 -12.27
C ASP A 315 10.29 -16.72 -11.47
N SER A 316 10.55 -16.77 -10.17
CA SER A 316 10.00 -17.78 -9.27
C SER A 316 8.97 -17.21 -8.30
N GLY A 317 8.43 -16.01 -8.57
CA GLY A 317 7.37 -15.39 -7.79
C GLY A 317 6.09 -16.22 -7.78
N ASP A 318 5.84 -16.96 -8.87
CA ASP A 318 4.78 -17.95 -8.99
C ASP A 318 5.36 -19.37 -9.19
N GLN A 319 4.58 -20.40 -8.80
CA GLN A 319 4.91 -21.82 -8.98
C GLN A 319 6.36 -22.19 -8.60
N THR A 320 6.87 -21.61 -7.50
CA THR A 320 8.31 -21.62 -7.12
C THR A 320 8.94 -23.02 -7.14
N ARG A 321 8.20 -24.06 -6.76
CA ARG A 321 8.69 -25.45 -6.77
C ARG A 321 8.95 -25.97 -8.19
N ASP A 322 8.00 -25.75 -9.09
CA ASP A 322 8.10 -26.19 -10.48
C ASP A 322 9.14 -25.37 -11.24
N VAL A 323 9.25 -24.07 -10.94
CA VAL A 323 10.34 -23.22 -11.44
C VAL A 323 11.69 -23.79 -11.03
N TYR A 324 11.89 -24.07 -9.74
CA TYR A 324 13.16 -24.62 -9.26
C TYR A 324 13.48 -25.98 -9.86
N LEU A 325 12.48 -26.86 -10.01
CA LEU A 325 12.66 -28.16 -10.66
C LEU A 325 13.13 -28.00 -12.11
N ASN A 326 12.46 -27.15 -12.89
CA ASN A 326 12.82 -26.93 -14.29
C ASN A 326 14.19 -26.24 -14.44
N CYS A 327 14.53 -25.32 -13.54
CA CYS A 327 15.87 -24.74 -13.48
C CYS A 327 16.95 -25.80 -13.19
N CYS A 328 16.70 -26.73 -12.28
CA CYS A 328 17.62 -27.84 -12.00
C CYS A 328 17.82 -28.76 -13.21
N VAL A 329 16.74 -29.06 -13.95
CA VAL A 329 16.75 -29.96 -15.11
C VAL A 329 17.50 -29.34 -16.29
N ASN A 330 17.22 -28.06 -16.58
CA ASN A 330 17.73 -27.39 -17.77
C ASN A 330 18.99 -26.56 -17.52
N GLY A 331 19.47 -26.45 -16.28
CA GLY A 331 20.62 -25.63 -15.92
C GLY A 331 20.35 -24.12 -15.91
N TRP A 332 19.08 -23.71 -15.86
CA TRP A 332 18.64 -22.32 -15.78
C TRP A 332 18.78 -21.75 -14.37
N ILE A 333 18.64 -20.43 -14.25
CA ILE A 333 18.72 -19.69 -12.99
C ILE A 333 17.34 -19.17 -12.61
N ALA A 334 16.91 -19.40 -11.36
CA ALA A 334 15.68 -18.83 -10.85
C ALA A 334 15.91 -17.42 -10.28
N LEU A 335 15.01 -16.48 -10.56
CA LEU A 335 15.01 -15.13 -10.02
C LEU A 335 14.00 -14.99 -8.89
N VAL A 336 14.41 -14.30 -7.82
CA VAL A 336 13.53 -14.01 -6.68
C VAL A 336 13.63 -12.53 -6.33
N GLY A 337 12.55 -11.79 -6.56
CA GLY A 337 12.38 -10.40 -6.13
C GLY A 337 12.50 -10.24 -4.61
N SER A 338 13.09 -9.13 -4.18
CA SER A 338 13.17 -8.75 -2.77
C SER A 338 12.96 -7.25 -2.60
N ASP A 339 12.24 -6.88 -1.55
CA ASP A 339 12.00 -5.47 -1.19
C ASP A 339 13.23 -4.80 -0.55
N LYS A 340 14.34 -5.53 -0.38
CA LYS A 340 15.62 -4.97 0.07
C LYS A 340 16.21 -4.07 -1.02
N THR A 341 16.83 -2.96 -0.62
CA THR A 341 17.54 -2.04 -1.53
C THR A 341 18.93 -2.53 -1.92
N SER A 342 19.58 -3.35 -1.10
CA SER A 342 20.88 -3.94 -1.42
C SER A 342 21.13 -5.27 -0.72
N PHE A 343 22.11 -6.01 -1.23
CA PHE A 343 22.67 -7.23 -0.66
C PHE A 343 24.14 -7.00 -0.35
N SER A 344 24.54 -7.32 0.88
CA SER A 344 25.93 -7.22 1.32
C SER A 344 26.74 -8.43 0.90
N GLU A 345 27.90 -8.20 0.29
CA GLU A 345 28.83 -9.23 -0.12
C GLU A 345 30.26 -8.84 0.30
N ILE A 346 31.07 -9.81 0.72
CA ILE A 346 32.49 -9.61 0.98
C ILE A 346 33.27 -9.95 -0.30
N SER A 347 33.88 -8.95 -0.93
CA SER A 347 34.74 -9.10 -2.10
C SER A 347 36.18 -8.74 -1.70
N GLY A 348 37.06 -9.74 -1.63
CA GLY A 348 38.36 -9.58 -0.97
C GLY A 348 38.17 -9.30 0.53
N ASP A 349 38.81 -8.24 1.04
CA ASP A 349 38.68 -7.78 2.43
C ASP A 349 37.62 -6.68 2.63
N GLN A 350 36.89 -6.30 1.57
CA GLN A 350 35.92 -5.20 1.62
C GLN A 350 34.48 -5.69 1.52
N ARG A 351 33.60 -5.06 2.32
CA ARG A 351 32.15 -5.26 2.24
C ARG A 351 31.55 -4.35 1.18
N VAL A 352 31.08 -4.95 0.09
CA VAL A 352 30.45 -4.28 -1.05
C VAL A 352 28.93 -4.48 -0.98
N GLN A 353 28.17 -3.43 -1.28
CA GLN A 353 26.72 -3.51 -1.45
C GLN A 353 26.40 -3.63 -2.94
N ARG A 354 25.59 -4.62 -3.32
CA ARG A 354 25.13 -4.82 -4.69
C ARG A 354 23.60 -4.86 -4.73
N PRO A 355 22.95 -4.50 -5.85
CA PRO A 355 21.50 -4.60 -5.98
C PRO A 355 21.01 -6.05 -6.15
N TYR A 356 21.91 -7.03 -6.13
CA TYR A 356 21.62 -8.46 -6.25
C TYR A 356 22.51 -9.29 -5.31
N SER A 357 22.07 -10.49 -4.95
CA SER A 357 22.80 -11.42 -4.08
C SER A 357 23.84 -12.23 -4.85
N ARG A 358 24.74 -12.91 -4.14
CA ARG A 358 25.40 -14.10 -4.70
C ARG A 358 24.36 -15.15 -5.08
N LEU A 359 24.69 -16.00 -6.05
CA LEU A 359 23.91 -17.19 -6.35
C LEU A 359 23.79 -18.05 -5.09
N ALA A 360 22.55 -18.30 -4.70
CA ALA A 360 22.18 -19.19 -3.63
C ALA A 360 21.65 -20.51 -4.21
N ASN A 361 21.41 -21.47 -3.32
CA ASN A 361 20.86 -22.77 -3.67
C ASN A 361 19.42 -22.87 -3.18
N GLY A 362 18.47 -23.00 -4.11
CA GLY A 362 17.05 -23.28 -3.86
C GLY A 362 16.78 -24.77 -3.85
N ASP A 363 15.94 -25.22 -2.91
CA ASP A 363 15.49 -26.61 -2.86
C ASP A 363 14.16 -26.76 -3.60
N PRO A 364 14.09 -27.56 -4.69
CA PRO A 364 12.90 -27.70 -5.52
C PRO A 364 11.72 -28.37 -4.79
N PHE A 365 11.95 -29.13 -3.71
CA PHE A 365 10.87 -29.80 -2.99
C PHE A 365 10.24 -28.92 -1.92
N SER A 366 11.04 -28.13 -1.21
CA SER A 366 10.52 -27.22 -0.19
C SER A 366 10.11 -25.86 -0.75
N GLY A 367 10.64 -25.46 -1.91
CA GLY A 367 10.48 -24.10 -2.45
C GLY A 367 11.23 -23.04 -1.64
N LYS A 368 12.04 -23.45 -0.66
CA LYS A 368 12.79 -22.57 0.23
C LYS A 368 14.27 -22.58 -0.11
N THR A 369 14.95 -21.48 0.20
CA THR A 369 16.42 -21.41 0.14
C THR A 369 16.99 -22.03 1.40
N THR A 370 17.33 -23.32 1.37
CA THR A 370 17.93 -24.04 2.49
C THR A 370 19.23 -24.70 2.06
N GLY A 371 20.31 -24.41 2.77
CA GLY A 371 21.53 -25.21 2.72
C GLY A 371 21.29 -26.53 3.44
N SER A 372 20.86 -27.58 2.73
CA SER A 372 20.82 -28.91 3.31
C SER A 372 22.25 -29.45 3.42
N LYS A 373 22.83 -29.40 4.62
CA LYS A 373 23.94 -30.26 4.99
C LYS A 373 23.34 -31.60 5.37
N ILE A 374 23.56 -32.60 4.51
CA ILE A 374 23.42 -34.06 4.68
C ILE A 374 22.48 -34.67 3.63
N GLY A 375 23.10 -35.37 2.66
CA GLY A 375 22.58 -36.66 2.19
C GLY A 375 21.79 -36.75 0.89
N TRP A 376 21.72 -35.72 0.03
CA TRP A 376 20.95 -35.83 -1.22
C TRP A 376 21.68 -35.26 -2.44
N LYS A 377 21.68 -36.04 -3.53
CA LYS A 377 22.54 -35.91 -4.72
C LYS A 377 21.79 -35.32 -5.93
N TRP A 378 20.87 -34.36 -5.71
CA TRP A 378 20.32 -33.52 -6.77
C TRP A 378 21.03 -32.16 -6.76
N LYS A 379 21.34 -31.61 -7.94
CA LYS A 379 21.87 -30.24 -8.06
C LYS A 379 20.81 -29.29 -7.52
N LEU A 380 21.13 -28.51 -6.49
CA LEU A 380 20.24 -27.46 -5.98
C LEU A 380 20.02 -26.41 -7.07
N CYS A 381 18.83 -25.80 -7.10
CA CYS A 381 18.50 -24.77 -8.07
C CYS A 381 19.39 -23.53 -7.83
N PRO A 382 20.10 -23.02 -8.84
CA PRO A 382 20.79 -21.74 -8.69
C PRO A 382 19.74 -20.62 -8.63
N VAL A 383 19.68 -19.94 -7.50
CA VAL A 383 18.72 -18.85 -7.24
C VAL A 383 19.47 -17.53 -7.13
N TRP A 384 19.05 -16.55 -7.90
CA TRP A 384 19.56 -15.19 -7.85
C TRP A 384 18.50 -14.24 -7.28
N ARG A 385 18.84 -13.55 -6.19
CA ARG A 385 17.94 -12.56 -5.59
C ARG A 385 18.32 -11.16 -6.04
N TRP A 386 17.34 -10.33 -6.30
CA TRP A 386 17.52 -8.97 -6.80
C TRP A 386 16.62 -7.99 -6.06
N SER A 387 17.03 -6.71 -6.07
CA SER A 387 16.31 -5.62 -5.42
C SER A 387 15.21 -5.10 -6.33
N ASN A 388 13.96 -5.35 -5.98
CA ASN A 388 12.80 -4.82 -6.70
C ASN A 388 12.89 -3.28 -6.89
N PRO A 389 13.12 -2.46 -5.85
CA PRO A 389 13.15 -1.01 -6.04
C PRO A 389 14.29 -0.54 -6.94
N VAL A 390 15.50 -1.08 -6.79
CA VAL A 390 16.66 -0.62 -7.58
C VAL A 390 16.54 -1.04 -9.05
N PHE A 391 16.09 -2.25 -9.33
CA PHE A 391 15.93 -2.70 -10.71
C PHE A 391 14.78 -2.02 -11.44
N LYS A 392 13.71 -1.61 -10.73
CA LYS A 392 12.66 -0.75 -11.30
C LYS A 392 13.20 0.62 -11.72
N ASP A 393 14.05 1.23 -10.92
CA ASP A 393 14.72 2.49 -11.29
C ASP A 393 15.68 2.33 -12.49
N ILE A 394 16.42 1.22 -12.54
CA ILE A 394 17.28 0.87 -13.69
C ILE A 394 16.43 0.70 -14.95
N LEU A 395 15.34 -0.08 -14.87
CA LEU A 395 14.44 -0.30 -15.99
C LEU A 395 13.84 1.01 -16.50
N ALA A 396 13.35 1.87 -15.60
CA ALA A 396 12.81 3.18 -15.96
C ALA A 396 13.82 4.07 -16.69
N THR A 397 15.10 3.99 -16.30
CA THR A 397 16.20 4.71 -16.97
C THR A 397 16.46 4.13 -18.36
N LEU A 398 16.48 2.81 -18.47
CA LEU A 398 16.73 2.11 -19.72
C LEU A 398 15.59 2.32 -20.74
N LEU A 399 14.34 2.36 -20.30
CA LEU A 399 13.17 2.67 -21.15
C LEU A 399 13.26 4.04 -21.82
N LYS A 400 13.97 4.99 -21.19
CA LYS A 400 14.22 6.34 -21.75
C LYS A 400 15.40 6.37 -22.74
N THR A 401 16.14 5.28 -22.88
CA THR A 401 17.35 5.21 -23.71
C THR A 401 16.98 4.86 -25.15
N ASP A 402 17.48 5.64 -26.11
CA ASP A 402 17.25 5.40 -27.53
C ASP A 402 17.82 4.03 -27.95
N GLY A 403 17.04 3.24 -28.67
CA GLY A 403 17.46 1.91 -29.15
C GLY A 403 17.31 0.78 -28.13
N PHE A 404 16.64 1.00 -26.99
CA PHE A 404 16.38 -0.04 -26.00
C PHE A 404 15.28 -1.04 -26.43
N ILE A 405 14.30 -0.56 -27.21
CA ILE A 405 13.14 -1.31 -27.69
C ILE A 405 13.15 -1.34 -29.22
N ALA A 406 12.71 -2.43 -29.83
CA ALA A 406 12.68 -2.58 -31.29
C ALA A 406 11.46 -1.87 -31.88
N GLU A 407 11.55 -1.42 -33.14
CA GLU A 407 10.45 -0.76 -33.85
C GLU A 407 9.22 -1.66 -33.98
N ASP A 408 9.43 -2.95 -34.23
CA ASP A 408 8.42 -3.99 -34.45
C ASP A 408 8.03 -4.75 -33.17
N THR A 409 8.29 -4.16 -31.99
CA THR A 409 7.94 -4.78 -30.71
C THR A 409 6.42 -4.97 -30.58
N PRO A 410 5.92 -6.20 -30.30
CA PRO A 410 4.49 -6.47 -30.20
C PRO A 410 3.78 -5.58 -29.17
N ASP A 411 2.57 -5.12 -29.47
CA ASP A 411 1.82 -4.26 -28.55
C ASP A 411 1.50 -4.96 -27.21
N VAL A 412 1.37 -6.29 -27.22
CA VAL A 412 1.15 -7.06 -25.99
C VAL A 412 2.35 -6.95 -25.02
N TRP A 413 3.56 -6.77 -25.54
CA TRP A 413 4.74 -6.53 -24.72
C TRP A 413 4.73 -5.11 -24.14
N LYS A 414 4.28 -4.12 -24.92
CA LYS A 414 4.12 -2.73 -24.44
C LYS A 414 3.09 -2.67 -23.30
N VAL A 415 1.97 -3.38 -23.43
CA VAL A 415 0.97 -3.50 -22.36
C VAL A 415 1.55 -4.16 -21.10
N HIS A 416 2.39 -5.18 -21.26
CA HIS A 416 3.00 -5.87 -20.13
C HIS A 416 4.02 -4.99 -19.40
N ILE A 417 4.87 -4.24 -20.13
CA ILE A 417 5.86 -3.36 -19.50
C ILE A 417 5.24 -2.10 -18.89
N ASP A 418 4.13 -1.60 -19.47
CA ASP A 418 3.34 -0.49 -18.92
C ASP A 418 2.64 -0.86 -17.61
N ALA A 419 2.53 -2.14 -17.27
CA ALA A 419 2.00 -2.59 -15.98
C ALA A 419 2.99 -2.36 -14.82
N GLU A 420 4.30 -2.19 -15.09
CA GLU A 420 5.32 -1.93 -14.08
C GLU A 420 5.58 -0.43 -13.89
N VAL A 421 4.79 0.19 -13.01
CA VAL A 421 4.84 1.65 -12.83
C VAL A 421 5.69 2.07 -11.63
N LYS A 422 6.52 3.10 -11.81
CA LYS A 422 7.18 3.84 -10.73
C LYS A 422 6.13 4.69 -10.01
N VAL A 423 5.95 4.44 -8.71
CA VAL A 423 4.95 5.15 -7.91
C VAL A 423 5.58 6.39 -7.29
N GLU A 424 5.17 7.59 -7.74
CA GLU A 424 5.55 8.86 -7.11
C GLU A 424 4.51 9.22 -6.04
N VAL A 425 4.95 9.37 -4.78
CA VAL A 425 4.04 9.51 -3.62
C VAL A 425 3.51 10.94 -3.54
N LYS A 426 2.20 11.16 -3.76
CA LYS A 426 1.56 12.49 -3.73
C LYS A 426 1.25 12.99 -2.30
N ASN A 427 1.09 12.09 -1.34
CA ASN A 427 0.95 12.42 0.08
C ASN A 427 2.27 12.14 0.85
N PRO A 428 2.59 12.92 1.90
CA PRO A 428 3.94 13.06 2.50
C PRO A 428 4.60 11.80 3.07
#